data_AF-A0A5B7YCX2-F1
#
_entry.id   AF-A0A5B7YCX2-F1
#
_cell.length_a   1.000
_cell.length_b   1.000
_cell.length_c   1.000
_cell.angle_alpha   90.00
_cell.angle_beta   90.00
_cell.angle_gamma   90.00
#
_symmetry.space_group_name_H-M   'P 1'
#
loop_
_entity.id
_entity.type
_entity.pdbx_description
1 polymer ?
#
loop_
_entity_poly.entity_id
_entity_poly.type
_entity_poly.pdbx_seq_one_letter_code
_entity_poly.pdbx_strand_id
1 'polypeptide(L)'
;MTPLYLGAGIAFLVTMAMALARAFLGPTVFDRILAVNMFGTKAVLLVALIAFFSGREDLLDIALLYSLLNFIGVVAALRLVERGHFFAATEREENGED
;
A
#
# COMPACT_ATOMS: atom_id res chain seq x y z
N MET A 1 -16.29 -24.79 -3.20
CA MET A 1 -15.66 -23.62 -3.83
C MET A 1 -15.94 -22.33 -3.07
N THR A 2 -17.20 -22.00 -2.76
CA THR A 2 -17.59 -20.84 -1.92
C THR A 2 -16.90 -20.71 -0.55
N PRO A 3 -16.70 -21.76 0.28
CA PRO A 3 -16.05 -21.59 1.59
C PRO A 3 -14.57 -21.20 1.49
N LEU A 4 -13.87 -21.60 0.43
CA LEU A 4 -12.48 -21.23 0.19
C LEU A 4 -12.35 -19.72 -0.07
N TYR A 5 -13.22 -19.18 -0.92
CA TYR A 5 -13.24 -17.75 -1.23
C TYR A 5 -13.64 -16.89 -0.02
N LEU A 6 -14.58 -17.37 0.80
CA LEU A 6 -14.93 -16.70 2.06
C LEU A 6 -13.75 -16.68 3.02
N GLY A 7 -13.05 -17.81 3.16
CA GLY A 7 -11.83 -17.91 3.97
C GLY A 7 -10.73 -16.97 3.48
N ALA A 8 -10.53 -16.86 2.17
CA ALA A 8 -9.57 -15.91 1.59
C ALA A 8 -9.95 -14.45 1.87
N GLY A 9 -11.23 -14.09 1.74
CA GLY A 9 -11.71 -12.73 2.05
C GLY A 9 -11.48 -12.36 3.52
N ILE A 10 -11.79 -13.27 4.45
CA ILE A 10 -11.53 -13.08 5.89
C ILE A 10 -10.02 -12.93 6.15
N ALA A 11 -9.19 -13.77 5.54
CA ALA A 11 -7.73 -13.67 5.69
C ALA A 11 -7.19 -12.32 5.18
N PHE A 12 -7.72 -11.80 4.07
CA PHE A 12 -7.38 -10.46 3.58
C PHE A 12 -7.80 -9.37 4.56
N LEU A 13 -8.99 -9.43 5.13
CA LEU A 13 -9.44 -8.46 6.13
C LEU A 13 -8.58 -8.47 7.40
N VAL A 14 -8.25 -9.65 7.92
CA VAL A 14 -7.37 -9.79 9.10
C VAL A 14 -6.00 -9.20 8.83
N THR A 15 -5.41 -9.56 7.68
CA THR A 15 -4.08 -9.05 7.32
C THR A 15 -4.08 -7.55 6.99
N MET A 16 -5.19 -7.00 6.49
CA MET A 16 -5.37 -5.54 6.33
C MET A 16 -5.46 -4.83 7.69
N ALA A 17 -6.16 -5.40 8.67
CA ALA A 17 -6.20 -4.86 10.03
C ALA A 17 -4.81 -4.84 10.68
N MET A 18 -4.02 -5.92 10.50
CA MET A 18 -2.62 -5.97 10.97
C MET A 18 -1.74 -4.96 10.24
N ALA A 19 -1.90 -4.80 8.92
CA ALA A 19 -1.18 -3.81 8.14
C ALA A 19 -1.48 -2.38 8.62
N LEU A 20 -2.75 -2.06 8.87
CA LEU A 20 -3.14 -0.77 9.44
C LEU A 20 -2.50 -0.54 10.81
N ALA A 21 -2.53 -1.53 11.71
CA ALA A 21 -1.84 -1.44 12.99
C ALA A 21 -0.34 -1.13 12.80
N ARG A 22 0.34 -1.79 11.85
CA ARG A 22 1.75 -1.50 11.55
C ARG A 22 1.96 -0.12 10.91
N ALA A 23 1.01 0.38 10.12
CA ALA A 23 1.08 1.71 9.53
C ALA A 23 1.04 2.82 10.60
N PHE A 24 0.28 2.63 11.68
CA PHE A 24 0.21 3.59 12.78
C PHE A 24 1.35 3.43 13.80
N LEU A 25 1.72 2.19 14.14
CA LEU A 25 2.76 1.90 15.14
C LEU A 25 4.17 1.83 14.53
N GLY A 26 4.31 1.98 13.21
CA GLY A 26 5.58 1.87 12.50
C GLY A 26 6.59 2.94 12.95
N PRO A 27 7.77 2.55 13.47
CA PRO A 27 8.79 3.49 13.94
C PRO A 27 9.47 4.24 12.80
N THR A 28 9.59 3.61 11.62
CA THR A 28 10.24 4.19 10.45
C THR A 28 9.22 4.62 9.40
N VAL A 29 9.55 5.63 8.60
CA VAL A 29 8.71 6.03 7.45
C VAL A 29 8.57 4.88 6.45
N PHE A 30 9.63 4.10 6.26
CA PHE A 30 9.62 2.93 5.39
C PHE A 30 8.62 1.85 5.86
N ASP A 31 8.55 1.57 7.15
CA ASP A 31 7.58 0.61 7.72
C ASP A 31 6.14 1.04 7.45
N ARG A 32 5.88 2.36 7.50
CA ARG A 32 4.56 2.92 7.22
C ARG A 32 4.21 2.80 5.73
N ILE A 33 5.15 3.12 4.84
CA ILE A 33 4.96 2.97 3.39
C ILE A 33 4.73 1.49 3.02
N LEU A 34 5.52 0.58 3.60
CA LEU A 34 5.38 -0.86 3.38
C LEU A 34 4.01 -1.37 3.85
N ALA A 35 3.56 -0.91 5.01
CA ALA A 35 2.26 -1.26 5.56
C ALA A 35 1.10 -0.77 4.66
N VAL A 36 1.17 0.47 4.16
CA VAL A 36 0.19 1.02 3.21
C VAL A 36 0.17 0.21 1.90
N ASN A 37 1.33 -0.17 1.37
CA ASN A 37 1.42 -1.02 0.17
C ASN A 37 0.80 -2.41 0.40
N MET A 38 1.07 -3.04 1.55
CA MET A 38 0.47 -4.31 1.93
C MET A 38 -1.05 -4.24 2.08
N PHE A 39 -1.57 -3.07 2.48
CA PHE A 39 -3.01 -2.83 2.57
C PHE A 39 -3.63 -2.64 1.17
N GLY A 40 -3.06 -1.75 0.35
CA GLY A 40 -3.59 -1.44 -0.98
C GLY A 40 -3.61 -2.65 -1.92
N THR A 41 -2.59 -3.50 -1.89
CA THR A 41 -2.57 -4.75 -2.67
C THR A 41 -3.69 -5.71 -2.29
N LYS A 42 -4.09 -5.78 -1.02
CA LYS A 42 -5.21 -6.62 -0.56
C LYS A 42 -6.57 -6.01 -0.87
N ALA A 43 -6.68 -4.68 -0.84
CA ALA A 43 -7.88 -3.99 -1.29
C ALA A 43 -8.17 -4.32 -2.76
N VAL A 44 -7.15 -4.28 -3.63
CA VAL A 44 -7.27 -4.68 -5.05
C VAL A 44 -7.74 -6.13 -5.19
N LEU A 45 -7.17 -7.05 -4.41
CA LEU A 45 -7.61 -8.46 -4.43
C LEU A 45 -9.06 -8.64 -3.99
N LEU A 46 -9.53 -7.86 -3.01
CA LEU A 46 -10.94 -7.86 -2.61
C LEU A 46 -11.85 -7.34 -3.73
N VAL A 47 -11.47 -6.28 -4.44
CA VAL A 47 -12.24 -5.78 -5.61
C VAL A 47 -12.30 -6.85 -6.70
N ALA A 48 -11.19 -7.50 -7.01
CA ALA A 48 -11.14 -8.59 -7.98
C ALA A 48 -12.01 -9.79 -7.56
N LEU A 49 -12.01 -10.14 -6.26
CA LEU A 49 -12.86 -11.19 -5.72
C LEU A 49 -14.35 -10.83 -5.85
N ILE A 50 -14.72 -9.57 -5.57
CA ILE A 50 -16.08 -9.07 -5.75
C ILE A 50 -16.49 -9.10 -7.23
N ALA A 51 -15.59 -8.74 -8.15
CA ALA A 51 -15.81 -8.81 -9.60
C ALA A 51 -16.17 -10.24 -10.03
N PHE A 52 -15.39 -11.22 -9.56
CA PHE A 52 -15.61 -12.63 -9.82
C PHE A 52 -16.98 -13.11 -9.33
N PHE A 53 -17.39 -12.74 -8.12
CA PHE A 53 -18.70 -13.12 -7.58
C PHE A 53 -19.88 -12.40 -8.25
N SER A 54 -19.68 -11.15 -8.66
CA SER A 54 -20.72 -10.34 -9.28
C SER A 54 -20.97 -10.72 -10.74
N GLY A 55 -20.08 -11.51 -11.35
CA GLY A 55 -20.11 -11.81 -12.79
C GLY A 55 -19.90 -10.58 -13.68
N ARG A 56 -19.44 -9.47 -13.10
CA ARG A 56 -19.23 -8.19 -13.78
C ARG A 56 -17.76 -7.98 -14.03
N GLU A 57 -17.34 -8.17 -15.26
CA GLU A 57 -15.97 -7.97 -15.71
C GLU A 57 -15.51 -6.51 -15.63
N ASP A 58 -16.42 -5.53 -15.71
CA ASP A 58 -16.10 -4.10 -15.54
C ASP A 58 -15.38 -3.78 -14.22
N LEU A 59 -15.66 -4.55 -13.17
CA LEU A 59 -15.05 -4.37 -11.86
C LEU A 59 -13.59 -4.83 -11.84
N LEU A 60 -13.19 -5.72 -12.75
CA LEU A 60 -11.81 -6.16 -12.91
C LEU A 60 -10.95 -5.04 -13.51
N ASP A 61 -11.47 -4.28 -14.47
CA ASP A 61 -10.79 -3.11 -15.03
C ASP A 61 -10.52 -2.06 -13.95
N ILE A 62 -11.51 -1.81 -13.09
CA ILE A 62 -11.36 -0.93 -11.92
C ILE A 62 -10.31 -1.46 -10.95
N ALA A 63 -10.27 -2.79 -10.70
CA ALA A 63 -9.25 -3.40 -9.84
C ALA A 63 -7.84 -3.21 -10.43
N LEU A 64 -7.66 -3.41 -11.73
CA LEU A 64 -6.39 -3.19 -12.42
C LEU A 64 -5.95 -1.73 -12.37
N LEU A 65 -6.88 -0.80 -12.56
CA LEU A 65 -6.63 0.64 -12.40
C LEU A 65 -6.19 0.98 -10.96
N TYR A 66 -6.88 0.46 -9.95
CA TYR A 66 -6.46 0.66 -8.56
C TYR A 66 -5.13 -0.01 -8.21
N SER A 67 -4.80 -1.13 -8.84
CA SER A 67 -3.48 -1.76 -8.72
C SER A 67 -2.37 -0.82 -9.20
N LEU A 68 -2.57 -0.22 -10.38
CA LEU A 68 -1.62 0.72 -10.95
C LEU A 68 -1.50 1.98 -10.09
N LEU A 69 -2.62 2.53 -9.62
CA LEU A 69 -2.62 3.69 -8.72
C LEU A 69 -1.90 3.39 -7.40
N ASN A 70 -2.12 2.22 -6.79
CA ASN A 70 -1.41 1.80 -5.59
C ASN A 70 0.10 1.72 -5.82
N PHE A 71 0.52 1.11 -6.94
CA PHE A 71 1.93 1.01 -7.28
C PHE A 71 2.59 2.38 -7.47
N ILE A 72 1.97 3.26 -8.27
CA ILE A 72 2.47 4.62 -8.50
C ILE A 72 2.51 5.41 -7.19
N GLY A 73 1.48 5.30 -6.36
CA GLY A 73 1.42 5.99 -5.06
C GLY A 73 2.57 5.61 -4.13
N VAL A 74 2.91 4.32 -4.06
CA VAL A 74 4.05 3.84 -3.26
C VAL A 74 5.38 4.34 -3.81
N VAL A 75 5.58 4.27 -5.13
CA VAL A 75 6.81 4.78 -5.78
C VAL A 75 6.96 6.29 -5.54
N ALA A 76 5.87 7.05 -5.67
CA ALA A 76 5.86 8.49 -5.41
C ALA A 76 6.19 8.81 -3.95
N ALA A 77 5.61 8.07 -2.99
CA ALA A 77 5.91 8.23 -1.57
C ALA A 77 7.39 7.94 -1.25
N LEU A 78 7.95 6.87 -1.82
CA LEU A 78 9.37 6.54 -1.65
C LEU A 78 10.28 7.63 -2.23
N ARG A 79 9.97 8.13 -3.44
CA ARG A 79 10.71 9.23 -4.07
C ARG A 79 10.64 10.52 -3.27
N LEU A 80 9.50 10.82 -2.63
CA LEU A 80 9.35 11.98 -1.76
C LEU A 80 10.25 11.88 -0.53
N VAL A 81 10.29 10.70 0.10
CA VAL A 81 11.13 10.45 1.28
C VAL A 81 12.61 10.54 0.92
N GLU A 82 13.02 9.94 -0.20
CA GLU A 82 14.40 10.01 -0.71
C GLU A 82 14.84 11.47 -0.92
N ARG A 83 14.02 12.27 -1.61
CA ARG A 83 14.33 13.70 -1.82
C ARG A 83 14.43 14.47 -0.51
N GLY A 84 13.52 14.24 0.44
CA GLY A 84 13.57 14.89 1.75
C GLY A 84 14.87 14.60 2.51
N HIS A 85 15.36 13.35 2.44
CA HIS A 85 16.65 12.98 3.04
C HIS A 85 17.84 13.70 2.39
N PHE A 86 17.84 13.86 1.06
CA PHE A 86 18.90 14.60 0.36
C PHE A 86 18.96 16.08 0.78
N PHE A 87 17.82 16.78 0.82
CA PHE A 87 17.81 18.20 1.21
C PHE A 87 18.27 18.41 2.66
N ALA A 88 17.85 17.55 3.59
CA ALA A 88 18.28 17.61 4.98
C ALA A 88 19.78 17.30 5.17
N ALA A 89 20.40 16.55 4.26
CA ALA A 89 21.84 16.29 4.29
C ALA A 89 22.64 17.52 3.82
N THR A 90 22.19 18.18 2.73
CA THR A 90 22.86 19.38 2.19
C THR A 90 22.82 20.57 3.15
N GLU A 91 21.69 20.82 3.85
CA GLU A 91 21.62 21.89 4.86
C GLU A 91 22.60 21.68 6.02
N ARG A 92 22.93 20.42 6.37
CA ARG A 92 23.92 20.13 7.41
C ARG A 92 25.36 20.34 6.96
N GLU A 93 25.64 20.14 5.68
CA GLU A 93 26.95 20.43 5.09
C GLU A 93 27.18 21.94 4.97
N GLU A 94 26.18 22.71 4.52
CA GLU A 94 26.28 24.17 4.43
C GLU A 94 26.36 24.87 5.79
N ASN A 95 25.70 24.33 6.84
CA ASN A 95 25.63 24.96 8.16
C ASN A 95 26.64 24.38 9.17
N GLY A 96 27.58 23.56 8.71
CA GLY A 96 28.54 22.80 9.51
C GLY A 96 30.02 23.15 9.30
N GLU A 97 30.33 24.18 8.51
CA GLU A 97 31.68 24.75 8.41
C GLU A 97 31.80 25.97 9.35
N ASP A 98 32.01 25.70 10.65
CA ASP A 98 32.66 26.60 11.62
C ASP A 98 33.62 25.79 12.51
#